data_AF-A0AAU9UFK6-F1
#
_entry.id   AF-A0AAU9UFK6-F1
#
_cell.length_a   1.000
_cell.length_b   1.000
_cell.length_c   1.000
_cell.angle_alpha   90.00
_cell.angle_beta   90.00
_cell.angle_gamma   90.00
#
_symmetry.space_group_name_H-M   'P 1'
#
loop_
_entity.id
_entity.type
_entity.pdbx_description
1 polymer ?
#
loop_
_entity_poly.entity_id
_entity_poly.type
_entity_poly.pdbx_seq_one_letter_code
_entity_poly.pdbx_strand_id
1 'polypeptide(L)'
;MKTTTDEEWFDEEYRKALDEKNRARLAYLEEDNDTNRHLYTTERSKCRKMTRKKKREVYLSKEKQPHEIFLPEDVEEQLDPPTLLEIKAVLKQLKTYKAPGIDAINSEMLKRGGPNRWLLEDRLHGLITTIWNVDRIPE
;
A
#
# COMPACT_ATOMS: atom_id res chain seq x y z
N MET A 1 -9.85 23.04 17.96
CA MET A 1 -10.80 23.02 16.82
C MET A 1 -10.09 22.40 15.64
N LYS A 2 -10.51 21.22 15.17
CA LYS A 2 -9.85 20.55 14.03
C LYS A 2 -10.18 21.34 12.75
N THR A 3 -9.12 21.73 12.06
CA THR A 3 -9.10 22.58 10.88
C THR A 3 -9.66 21.87 9.65
N THR A 4 -10.46 22.62 8.91
CA THR A 4 -11.11 22.32 7.63
C THR A 4 -10.10 21.95 6.55
N THR A 5 -9.56 20.72 6.60
CA THR A 5 -9.25 20.02 5.35
C THR A 5 -10.61 19.60 4.85
N ASP A 6 -11.18 20.43 3.99
CA ASP A 6 -12.41 20.18 3.26
C ASP A 6 -12.27 18.78 2.64
N GLU A 7 -12.92 17.79 3.28
CA GLU A 7 -13.02 16.46 2.74
C GLU A 7 -13.65 16.66 1.35
N GLU A 8 -12.91 16.41 0.27
CA GLU A 8 -13.32 16.71 -1.12
C GLU A 8 -14.69 16.13 -1.52
N TRP A 9 -15.25 15.24 -0.69
CA TRP A 9 -16.57 14.63 -0.84
C TRP A 9 -17.68 15.29 0.01
N PHE A 10 -17.35 16.20 0.92
CA PHE A 10 -18.23 16.91 1.89
C PHE A 10 -18.70 18.26 1.30
N ASP A 11 -19.47 18.18 0.23
CA ASP A 11 -20.00 19.35 -0.49
C ASP A 11 -21.34 19.85 0.07
N GLU A 12 -21.84 20.94 -0.51
CA GLU A 12 -23.11 21.58 -0.12
C GLU A 12 -24.31 20.63 -0.23
N GLU A 13 -24.31 19.75 -1.24
CA GLU A 13 -25.36 18.74 -1.39
C GLU A 13 -25.31 17.72 -0.25
N TYR A 14 -24.13 17.33 0.21
CA TYR A 14 -24.00 16.45 1.38
C TYR A 14 -24.45 17.14 2.67
N ARG A 15 -24.13 18.44 2.86
CA ARG A 15 -24.61 19.22 4.02
C ARG A 15 -26.15 19.23 4.07
N LYS A 16 -26.79 19.52 2.94
CA LYS A 16 -28.26 19.51 2.83
C LYS A 16 -28.87 18.14 3.14
N ALA A 17 -28.27 17.06 2.63
CA ALA A 17 -28.74 15.69 2.93
C ALA A 17 -28.53 15.29 4.39
N LEU A 18 -27.45 15.79 5.03
CA LEU A 18 -27.18 15.57 6.44
C LEU A 18 -28.20 16.32 7.32
N ASP A 19 -28.52 17.56 6.97
CA ASP A 19 -29.52 18.37 7.67
C ASP A 19 -30.91 17.75 7.57
N GLU A 20 -31.31 17.27 6.39
CA GLU A 20 -32.61 16.61 6.21
C GLU A 20 -32.71 15.32 7.04
N LYS A 21 -31.64 14.53 7.07
CA LYS A 21 -31.54 13.36 7.96
C LYS A 21 -31.61 13.75 9.44
N ASN A 22 -30.99 14.86 9.83
CA ASN A 22 -31.02 15.35 11.21
C ASN A 22 -32.42 15.88 11.59
N ARG A 23 -33.12 16.57 10.68
CA ARG A 23 -34.53 16.96 10.87
C ARG A 23 -35.44 15.76 11.03
N ALA A 24 -35.33 14.76 10.16
CA ALA A 24 -36.10 13.52 10.27
C ALA A 24 -35.79 12.77 11.58
N ARG A 25 -34.54 12.85 12.07
CA ARG A 25 -34.15 12.30 13.37
C ARG A 25 -34.79 13.07 14.53
N LEU A 26 -34.84 14.40 14.47
CA LEU A 26 -35.49 15.21 15.50
C LEU A 26 -37.00 14.89 15.56
N ALA A 27 -37.68 14.84 14.41
CA ALA A 27 -39.09 14.44 14.36
C ALA A 27 -39.34 13.03 14.93
N TYR A 28 -38.47 12.06 14.63
CA TYR A 28 -38.54 10.72 15.22
C TYR A 28 -38.30 10.70 16.75
N LEU A 29 -37.45 11.59 17.27
CA LEU A 29 -37.17 11.69 18.70
C LEU A 29 -38.27 12.45 19.46
N GLU A 30 -38.90 13.43 18.80
CA GLU A 30 -40.06 14.15 19.32
C GLU A 30 -41.29 13.23 19.38
N GLU A 31 -41.52 12.46 18.31
CA GLU A 31 -42.65 11.55 18.22
C GLU A 31 -42.26 10.25 17.50
N ASP A 32 -42.21 9.14 18.26
CA ASP A 32 -41.94 7.80 17.72
C ASP A 32 -43.22 7.18 17.14
N ASN A 33 -43.56 7.58 15.92
CA ASN A 33 -44.63 6.99 15.12
C ASN A 33 -44.08 6.31 13.85
N ASP A 34 -44.88 5.46 13.23
CA ASP A 34 -44.47 4.66 12.07
C ASP A 34 -44.05 5.53 10.87
N THR A 35 -44.73 6.66 10.69
CA THR A 35 -44.41 7.65 9.65
C THR A 35 -43.02 8.27 9.84
N ASN A 36 -42.69 8.70 11.07
CA ASN A 36 -41.40 9.31 11.40
C ASN A 36 -40.27 8.28 11.36
N ARG A 37 -40.54 7.04 11.77
CA ARG A 37 -39.61 5.91 11.65
C ARG A 37 -39.29 5.61 10.19
N HIS A 38 -40.31 5.56 9.32
CA HIS A 38 -40.13 5.35 7.89
C HIS A 38 -39.39 6.51 7.23
N LEU A 39 -39.73 7.75 7.59
CA LEU A 39 -39.08 8.96 7.10
C LEU A 39 -37.58 8.97 7.46
N TYR A 40 -37.23 8.78 8.74
CA TYR A 40 -35.84 8.75 9.18
C TYR A 40 -35.05 7.59 8.54
N THR A 41 -35.65 6.40 8.42
CA THR A 41 -35.00 5.25 7.77
C THR A 41 -34.69 5.54 6.31
N THR A 42 -35.64 6.15 5.60
CA THR A 42 -35.50 6.57 4.20
C THR A 42 -34.41 7.64 4.04
N GLU A 43 -34.44 8.71 4.84
CA GLU A 43 -33.45 9.78 4.79
C GLU A 43 -32.04 9.30 5.18
N ARG A 44 -31.94 8.40 6.16
CA ARG A 44 -30.69 7.75 6.53
C ARG A 44 -30.14 6.91 5.37
N SER A 45 -30.98 6.16 4.67
CA SER A 45 -30.59 5.37 3.51
C SER A 45 -30.12 6.25 2.35
N LYS A 46 -30.85 7.33 2.04
CA LYS A 46 -30.49 8.33 1.03
C LYS A 46 -29.13 8.97 1.33
N CYS A 47 -28.95 9.49 2.54
CA CYS A 47 -27.69 10.10 2.98
C CYS A 47 -26.52 9.10 2.87
N ARG A 48 -26.69 7.84 3.33
CA ARG A 48 -25.66 6.79 3.20
C ARG A 48 -25.31 6.45 1.75
N LYS A 49 -26.29 6.34 0.86
CA LYS A 49 -26.07 6.07 -0.57
C LYS A 49 -25.26 7.20 -1.20
N MET A 50 -25.62 8.45 -0.91
CA MET A 50 -24.93 9.64 -1.39
C MET A 50 -23.47 9.69 -0.92
N THR A 51 -23.20 9.48 0.37
CA THR A 51 -21.83 9.43 0.89
C THR A 51 -20.97 8.41 0.17
N ARG A 52 -21.48 7.19 -0.03
CA ARG A 52 -20.75 6.11 -0.70
C ARG A 52 -20.43 6.46 -2.15
N LYS A 53 -21.38 7.06 -2.87
CA LYS A 53 -21.21 7.50 -4.25
C LYS A 53 -20.11 8.56 -4.36
N LYS A 54 -20.18 9.63 -3.54
CA LYS A 54 -19.21 10.73 -3.58
C LYS A 54 -17.81 10.30 -3.20
N LYS A 55 -17.67 9.47 -2.16
CA LYS A 55 -16.37 8.88 -1.81
C LYS A 55 -15.78 8.11 -3.00
N ARG A 56 -16.59 7.28 -3.69
CA ARG A 56 -16.14 6.54 -4.87
C ARG A 56 -15.70 7.44 -6.02
N GLU A 57 -16.42 8.52 -6.28
CA GLU A 57 -16.06 9.50 -7.32
C GLU A 57 -14.73 10.18 -7.03
N VAL A 58 -14.48 10.55 -5.77
CA VAL A 58 -13.18 11.11 -5.33
C VAL A 58 -12.03 10.09 -5.49
N TYR A 59 -12.26 8.81 -5.17
CA TYR A 59 -11.25 7.78 -5.42
C TYR A 59 -10.97 7.61 -6.93
N LEU A 60 -12.02 7.57 -7.75
CA LEU A 60 -11.90 7.39 -9.19
C LEU A 60 -11.26 8.60 -9.89
N SER A 61 -11.50 9.83 -9.41
CA SER A 61 -10.85 11.03 -9.93
C SER A 61 -9.36 11.06 -9.60
N LYS A 62 -8.96 10.51 -8.45
CA LYS A 62 -7.54 10.34 -8.05
C LYS A 62 -6.83 9.28 -8.88
N GLU A 63 -7.53 8.21 -9.29
CA GLU A 63 -6.99 7.16 -10.16
C GLU A 63 -6.86 7.58 -11.64
N LYS A 64 -7.51 8.68 -12.06
CA LYS A 64 -7.48 9.20 -13.44
C LYS A 64 -6.19 9.91 -13.85
N GLN A 65 -5.08 9.69 -13.16
CA GLN A 65 -3.77 9.99 -13.73
C GLN A 65 -3.30 8.73 -14.46
N PRO A 66 -3.54 8.59 -15.79
CA PRO A 66 -2.71 7.70 -16.57
C PRO A 66 -1.30 8.27 -16.46
N HIS A 67 -0.46 7.64 -15.65
CA HIS A 67 0.95 7.66 -15.97
C HIS A 67 1.00 7.04 -17.37
N GLU A 68 1.19 7.87 -18.39
CA GLU A 68 1.64 7.32 -19.67
C GLU A 68 2.88 6.52 -19.31
N ILE A 69 2.80 5.20 -19.50
CA ILE A 69 3.95 4.33 -19.40
C ILE A 69 4.82 4.76 -20.59
N PHE A 70 5.69 5.73 -20.36
CA PHE A 70 6.88 5.91 -21.18
C PHE A 70 7.62 4.58 -21.02
N LEU A 71 7.42 3.68 -21.98
CA LEU A 71 8.35 2.59 -22.22
C LEU A 71 9.51 3.28 -22.92
N PRO A 72 10.60 3.67 -22.21
CA PRO A 72 11.81 4.01 -22.92
C PRO A 72 12.11 2.83 -23.85
N GLU A 73 12.40 3.12 -25.12
CA GLU A 73 13.15 2.19 -25.96
C GLU A 73 14.27 1.58 -25.13
N ASP A 74 14.49 0.27 -25.25
CA ASP A 74 15.39 -0.53 -24.43
C ASP A 74 16.77 0.14 -24.32
N VAL A 75 16.90 1.07 -23.38
CA VAL A 75 18.18 1.57 -22.93
C VAL A 75 18.71 0.41 -22.14
N GLU A 76 19.54 -0.42 -22.77
CA GLU A 76 20.38 -1.39 -22.08
C GLU A 76 21.20 -0.60 -21.06
N GLU A 77 20.65 -0.45 -19.86
CA GLU A 77 21.33 0.16 -18.74
C GLU A 77 22.54 -0.73 -18.48
N GLN A 78 23.73 -0.20 -18.72
CA GLN A 78 24.96 -0.88 -18.38
C GLN A 78 24.99 -1.02 -16.87
N LEU A 79 24.51 -2.16 -16.38
CA LEU A 79 24.55 -2.47 -14.96
C LEU A 79 25.99 -2.85 -14.62
N ASP A 80 26.55 -2.13 -13.65
CA ASP A 80 27.85 -2.45 -13.09
C ASP A 80 27.76 -3.70 -12.21
N PRO A 81 28.86 -4.45 -12.04
CA PRO A 81 28.89 -5.57 -11.12
C PRO A 81 28.57 -5.10 -9.68
N PRO A 82 27.88 -5.95 -8.90
CA PRO A 82 27.42 -5.56 -7.57
C PRO A 82 28.59 -5.29 -6.62
N THR A 83 28.45 -4.23 -5.85
CA THR A 83 29.40 -3.81 -4.82
C THR A 83 29.18 -4.57 -3.51
N LEU A 84 30.23 -4.65 -2.67
CA LEU A 84 30.14 -5.28 -1.36
C LEU A 84 29.05 -4.65 -0.47
N LEU A 85 28.82 -3.34 -0.60
CA LEU A 85 27.78 -2.63 0.17
C LEU A 85 26.37 -3.06 -0.24
N GLU A 86 26.14 -3.28 -1.54
CA GLU A 86 24.87 -3.79 -2.04
C GLU A 86 24.59 -5.20 -1.54
N ILE A 87 25.61 -6.08 -1.53
CA ILE A 87 25.47 -7.41 -0.94
C ILE A 87 25.07 -7.32 0.53
N LYS A 88 25.68 -6.43 1.32
CA LYS A 88 25.29 -6.20 2.72
C LYS A 88 23.86 -5.68 2.84
N ALA A 89 23.44 -4.79 1.96
CA ALA A 89 22.08 -4.25 1.95
C ALA A 89 21.05 -5.35 1.62
N VAL A 90 21.32 -6.16 0.59
CA VAL A 90 20.48 -7.30 0.18
C VAL A 90 20.37 -8.32 1.31
N LEU A 91 21.49 -8.69 1.94
CA LEU A 91 21.49 -9.59 3.10
C LEU A 91 20.57 -9.08 4.21
N LYS A 92 20.61 -7.76 4.50
CA LYS A 92 19.73 -7.15 5.51
C LYS A 92 18.24 -7.24 5.11
N GLN A 93 17.93 -7.14 3.83
CA GLN A 93 16.57 -7.15 3.28
C GLN A 93 15.94 -8.55 3.16
N LEU A 94 16.71 -9.64 3.26
CA LEU A 94 16.16 -11.01 3.19
C LEU A 94 15.01 -11.21 4.18
N LYS A 95 13.97 -11.98 3.83
CA LYS A 95 12.85 -12.25 4.76
C LYS A 95 13.27 -13.29 5.79
N THR A 96 13.10 -13.00 7.08
CA THR A 96 13.31 -13.97 8.17
C THR A 96 12.13 -14.91 8.35
N TYR A 97 12.35 -16.03 9.02
CA TYR A 97 11.39 -17.09 9.35
C TYR A 97 10.76 -17.75 8.13
N LYS A 98 11.53 -17.87 7.05
CA LYS A 98 11.17 -18.68 5.89
C LYS A 98 11.69 -20.10 6.06
N ALA A 99 10.95 -21.07 5.56
CA ALA A 99 11.37 -22.46 5.55
C ALA A 99 12.67 -22.58 4.73
N PRO A 100 13.66 -23.36 5.21
CA PRO A 100 14.89 -23.59 4.48
C PRO A 100 14.61 -24.24 3.12
N GLY A 101 15.49 -23.97 2.16
CA GLY A 101 15.47 -24.63 0.86
C GLY A 101 16.00 -26.06 0.91
N ILE A 102 16.27 -26.63 -0.26
CA ILE A 102 16.87 -27.97 -0.39
C ILE A 102 18.29 -28.05 0.21
N ASP A 103 18.96 -26.91 0.30
CA ASP A 103 20.28 -26.72 0.92
C ASP A 103 20.23 -26.70 2.46
N ALA A 104 19.03 -26.69 3.04
CA ALA A 104 18.79 -26.54 4.47
C ALA A 104 19.33 -25.22 5.09
N ILE A 105 19.61 -24.20 4.28
CA ILE A 105 20.18 -22.92 4.76
C ILE A 105 19.07 -21.90 5.03
N ASN A 106 19.01 -21.42 6.28
CA ASN A 106 18.08 -20.38 6.69
C ASN A 106 18.61 -18.97 6.42
N SER A 107 17.71 -18.03 6.09
CA SER A 107 18.03 -16.62 5.86
C SER A 107 18.75 -15.95 7.05
N GLU A 108 18.45 -16.39 8.28
CA GLU A 108 19.04 -15.91 9.52
C GLU A 108 20.53 -16.24 9.60
N MET A 109 20.93 -17.38 9.04
CA MET A 109 22.33 -17.80 9.02
C MET A 109 23.16 -16.84 8.15
N LEU A 110 22.62 -16.45 7.00
CA LEU A 110 23.26 -15.49 6.11
C LEU A 110 23.30 -14.08 6.71
N LYS A 111 22.22 -13.66 7.38
CA LYS A 111 22.13 -12.35 8.03
C LYS A 111 23.05 -12.19 9.23
N ARG A 112 23.13 -13.24 10.07
CA ARG A 112 23.86 -13.17 11.34
C ARG A 112 25.30 -13.62 11.18
N GLY A 113 25.59 -14.60 10.33
CA GLY A 113 26.94 -15.05 9.94
C GLY A 113 27.87 -15.50 11.08
N GLY A 114 27.39 -15.50 12.33
CA GLY A 114 28.21 -15.70 13.52
C GLY A 114 29.34 -14.67 13.65
N PRO A 115 30.41 -15.00 14.38
CA PRO A 115 31.59 -14.13 14.53
C PRO A 115 32.28 -13.79 13.21
N ASN A 116 32.14 -14.66 12.19
CA ASN A 116 32.81 -14.56 10.90
C ASN A 116 31.91 -13.97 9.79
N ARG A 117 30.91 -13.16 10.17
CA ARG A 117 29.98 -12.56 9.21
C ARG A 117 30.67 -11.79 8.08
N TRP A 118 31.75 -11.08 8.38
CA TRP A 118 32.52 -10.32 7.39
C TRP A 118 33.12 -11.22 6.30
N LEU A 119 33.61 -12.41 6.67
CA LEU A 119 34.16 -13.39 5.74
C LEU A 119 33.06 -13.98 4.84
N LEU A 120 31.86 -14.16 5.39
CA LEU A 120 30.70 -14.59 4.62
C LEU A 120 30.29 -13.53 3.60
N GLU A 121 30.19 -12.26 4.02
CA GLU A 121 29.87 -11.13 3.12
C GLU A 121 30.89 -11.02 1.97
N ASP A 122 32.18 -11.20 2.28
CA ASP A 122 33.28 -11.18 1.30
C ASP A 122 33.21 -12.36 0.31
N ARG A 123 33.01 -13.58 0.82
CA ARG A 123 32.86 -14.79 -0.01
C ARG A 123 31.63 -14.71 -0.92
N LEU A 124 30.51 -14.20 -0.41
CA LEU A 124 29.29 -14.00 -1.19
C LEU A 124 29.51 -12.95 -2.29
N HIS A 125 30.17 -11.84 -1.97
CA HIS A 125 30.51 -10.82 -2.95
C HIS A 125 31.41 -11.38 -4.06
N GLY A 126 32.44 -12.14 -3.70
CA GLY A 126 33.32 -12.80 -4.67
C GLY A 126 32.56 -13.80 -5.56
N LEU A 127 31.67 -14.62 -4.98
CA LEU A 127 30.86 -15.58 -5.73
C LEU A 127 29.91 -14.89 -6.70
N ILE A 128 29.16 -13.89 -6.22
CA ILE A 128 28.18 -13.15 -7.03
C ILE A 128 28.90 -12.38 -8.15
N THR A 129 30.06 -11.78 -7.88
CA THR A 129 30.87 -11.11 -8.91
C THR A 129 31.39 -12.09 -9.96
N THR A 130 31.75 -13.31 -9.54
CA THR A 130 32.17 -14.36 -10.47
C THR A 130 31.00 -14.80 -11.37
N ILE A 131 29.82 -15.02 -10.78
CA ILE A 131 28.59 -15.34 -11.53
C ILE A 131 28.26 -14.21 -12.51
N TRP A 132 28.38 -12.95 -12.08
CA TRP A 132 28.14 -11.77 -12.92
C TRP A 132 29.07 -11.74 -14.14
N ASN A 133 30.35 -12.04 -13.96
CA ASN A 133 31.34 -11.97 -15.05
C ASN A 133 31.29 -13.16 -16.01
N VAL A 134 30.92 -14.34 -15.52
CA VAL A 134 30.92 -15.58 -16.32
C VAL A 134 29.52 -15.88 -16.89
N ASP A 135 28.49 -15.25 -16.33
CA ASP A 135 27.06 -15.49 -16.60
C ASP A 135 26.68 -16.99 -16.46
N ARG A 136 27.33 -17.68 -15.51
CA ARG A 136 27.12 -19.10 -15.19
C ARG A 136 27.27 -19.35 -13.70
N ILE A 137 26.49 -20.31 -13.20
CA ILE A 137 26.62 -20.81 -11.83
C ILE A 137 27.85 -21.74 -11.79
N PRO A 138 28.85 -21.48 -10.92
CA PRO A 138 29.98 -22.39 -10.73
C PRO A 138 29.51 -23.77 -10.23
N GLU A 139 30.13 -24.84 -10.72
CA GLU A 139 29.89 -26.22 -10.26
C GLU A 139 30.42 -26.47 -8.85
#